data_AF-A0A9D4HWX8-F1
#
_entry.id   AF-A0A9D4HWX8-F1
#
_cell.length_a   1.000
_cell.length_b   1.000
_cell.length_c   1.000
_cell.angle_alpha   90.00
_cell.angle_beta   90.00
_cell.angle_gamma   90.00
#
_symmetry.space_group_name_H-M   'P 1'
#
loop_
_entity.id
_entity.type
_entity.pdbx_description
1 polymer ?
#
loop_
_entity_poly.entity_id
_entity_poly.type
_entity_poly.pdbx_seq_one_letter_code
_entity_poly.pdbx_strand_id
1 'polypeptide(L)'
;MVKGSKANVYSCSNFCELKTNGDNTRHIRQRTDEWHERRRKAKVTGSTYFEAIGLDGAKKQQTFFDKLFCGLESMPSAKVSEFMEHGTKNEPNAMVTLTGKVLPTMFPNMICCEEGFVEIGKTKDNNQFMVVSPDGSIRRDATLERTICGTEMSSNGHS
;
A
#
# COMPACT_ATOMS: atom_id res chain seq x y z
N MET A 1 -39.82 -28.21 2.05
CA MET A 1 -39.85 -26.73 2.15
C MET A 1 -38.52 -26.26 2.72
N VAL A 2 -37.88 -25.36 1.98
CA VAL A 2 -36.70 -24.51 2.28
C VAL A 2 -35.49 -25.19 2.94
N LYS A 3 -34.60 -25.71 2.09
CA LYS A 3 -33.18 -25.93 2.44
C LYS A 3 -32.56 -24.56 2.68
N GLY A 4 -32.03 -24.34 3.88
CA GLY A 4 -31.34 -23.12 4.26
C GLY A 4 -30.19 -22.83 3.32
N SER A 5 -30.27 -21.70 2.61
CA SER A 5 -29.17 -21.12 1.87
C SER A 5 -28.01 -20.91 2.83
N LYS A 6 -26.91 -21.65 2.62
CA LYS A 6 -25.64 -21.33 3.27
C LYS A 6 -25.30 -19.91 2.86
N ALA A 7 -25.26 -19.00 3.84
CA ALA A 7 -24.69 -17.69 3.65
C ALA A 7 -23.30 -17.89 3.05
N ASN A 8 -23.07 -17.35 1.85
CA ASN A 8 -21.75 -17.25 1.28
C ASN A 8 -20.96 -16.36 2.23
N VAL A 9 -20.16 -16.99 3.09
CA VAL A 9 -19.11 -16.32 3.84
C VAL A 9 -18.19 -15.79 2.76
N TYR A 10 -18.25 -14.47 2.51
CA TYR A 10 -17.23 -13.79 1.71
C TYR A 10 -15.91 -14.01 2.44
N SER A 11 -15.18 -15.05 2.06
CA SER A 11 -13.80 -15.20 2.51
C SER A 11 -13.05 -13.99 1.95
N CYS A 12 -12.15 -13.43 2.75
CA CYS A 12 -11.30 -12.28 2.41
C CYS A 12 -10.26 -12.67 1.34
N SER A 13 -10.70 -13.30 0.25
CA SER A 13 -9.88 -13.86 -0.83
C SER A 13 -9.26 -12.77 -1.70
N ASN A 14 -9.80 -11.55 -1.66
CA ASN A 14 -9.32 -10.41 -2.44
C ASN A 14 -8.29 -9.54 -1.70
N PHE A 15 -7.77 -9.99 -0.55
CA PHE A 15 -6.71 -9.32 0.19
C PHE A 15 -5.47 -10.21 0.31
N CYS A 16 -4.31 -9.70 -0.13
CA CYS A 16 -3.04 -10.39 0.01
C CYS A 16 -2.20 -9.71 1.10
N GLU A 17 -1.93 -10.45 2.18
CA GLU A 17 -1.02 -10.03 3.25
C GLU A 17 0.45 -10.15 2.83
N LEU A 18 1.28 -9.26 3.38
CA LEU A 18 2.73 -9.25 3.13
C LEU A 18 3.38 -10.55 3.62
N LYS A 19 4.12 -11.22 2.73
CA LYS A 19 5.04 -12.31 3.10
C LYS A 19 6.43 -11.72 3.35
N THR A 20 6.98 -11.93 4.54
CA THR A 20 8.33 -11.45 4.87
C THR A 20 9.38 -12.12 3.98
N ASN A 21 10.10 -11.31 3.20
CA ASN A 21 11.28 -11.73 2.45
C ASN A 21 12.32 -10.63 2.64
N GLY A 22 13.46 -10.97 3.24
CA GLY A 22 14.33 -10.06 4.01
C GLY A 22 14.92 -8.83 3.31
N ASP A 23 14.81 -8.71 1.98
CA ASP A 23 15.36 -7.58 1.21
C ASP A 23 14.34 -6.81 0.38
N ASN A 24 13.08 -7.27 0.29
CA ASN A 24 12.07 -6.53 -0.47
C ASN A 24 11.38 -5.51 0.44
N THR A 25 11.71 -4.23 0.24
CA THR A 25 11.13 -3.10 0.99
C THR A 25 9.60 -3.02 0.89
N ARG A 26 9.02 -3.61 -0.16
CA ARG A 26 7.56 -3.74 -0.31
C ARG A 26 6.92 -4.67 0.72
N HIS A 27 7.69 -5.48 1.44
CA HIS A 27 7.18 -6.40 2.47
C HIS A 27 7.40 -5.87 3.90
N ILE A 28 7.98 -4.68 4.06
CA ILE A 28 8.12 -4.05 5.38
C ILE A 28 6.78 -3.42 5.75
N ARG A 29 6.07 -4.03 6.70
CA ARG A 29 4.77 -3.54 7.17
C ARG A 29 4.84 -2.07 7.60
N GLN A 30 3.85 -1.29 7.19
CA GLN A 30 3.78 0.12 7.57
C GLN A 30 3.66 0.30 9.08
N ARG A 31 4.09 1.48 9.58
CA ARG A 31 4.06 1.86 11.00
C ARG A 31 4.90 0.98 11.94
N THR A 32 5.79 0.16 11.40
CA THR A 32 6.81 -0.54 12.17
C THR A 32 8.02 0.37 12.40
N ASP A 33 8.82 0.09 13.43
CA ASP A 33 10.05 0.85 13.70
C ASP A 33 11.02 0.79 12.51
N GLU A 34 11.11 -0.37 11.85
CA GLU A 34 11.90 -0.53 10.63
C GLU A 34 11.40 0.37 9.50
N TRP A 35 10.08 0.46 9.31
CA TRP A 35 9.48 1.35 8.32
C TRP A 35 9.80 2.83 8.60
N HIS A 36 9.68 3.27 9.86
CA HIS A 36 10.04 4.63 10.25
C HIS A 36 11.52 4.92 10.05
N GLU A 37 12.40 4.00 10.45
CA GLU A 37 13.84 4.15 10.33
C GLU A 37 14.29 4.24 8.86
N ARG A 38 13.74 3.40 7.98
CA ARG A 38 14.02 3.46 6.56
C ARG A 38 13.52 4.77 5.95
N ARG A 39 12.31 5.23 6.31
CA ARG A 39 11.77 6.49 5.82
C ARG A 39 12.56 7.72 6.28
N ARG A 40 13.13 7.70 7.49
CA ARG A 40 13.99 8.79 7.99
C ARG A 40 15.28 8.95 7.17
N LYS A 41 15.78 7.87 6.55
CA LYS A 41 17.00 7.90 5.72
C LYS A 41 16.77 8.55 4.36
N ALA A 42 15.53 8.54 3.87
CA ALA A 42 15.18 9.16 2.61
C ALA A 42 15.18 10.69 2.71
N LYS A 43 15.67 11.37 1.67
CA LYS A 43 15.63 12.84 1.60
C LYS A 43 14.22 13.36 1.33
N VAL A 44 13.43 12.61 0.57
CA VAL A 44 12.07 12.97 0.18
C VAL A 44 11.15 11.77 0.42
N THR A 45 9.94 12.03 0.91
CA THR A 45 8.88 11.02 0.97
C THR A 45 7.76 11.37 -0.02
N GLY A 46 6.92 10.40 -0.39
CA GLY A 46 5.76 10.66 -1.25
C GLY A 46 4.87 11.80 -0.74
N SER A 47 4.68 11.89 0.59
CA SER A 47 3.92 12.96 1.24
C SER A 47 4.59 14.33 1.20
N THR A 48 5.92 14.41 1.05
CA THR A 48 6.68 15.68 1.02
C THR A 48 7.17 16.04 -0.38
N TYR A 49 6.82 15.26 -1.40
CA TYR A 49 7.29 15.46 -2.77
C TYR A 49 6.87 16.83 -3.32
N PHE A 50 5.62 17.21 -3.15
CA PHE A 50 5.09 18.50 -3.61
C PHE A 50 5.81 19.70 -2.99
N GLU A 51 6.17 19.61 -1.71
CA GLU A 51 6.96 20.62 -1.02
C GLU A 51 8.39 20.68 -1.60
N ALA A 52 9.01 19.52 -1.84
CA ALA A 52 10.37 19.43 -2.37
C ALA A 52 10.51 20.06 -3.76
N ILE A 53 9.53 19.83 -4.66
CA ILE A 53 9.53 20.40 -6.01
C ILE A 53 8.93 21.81 -6.10
N GLY A 54 8.51 22.39 -4.96
CA GLY A 54 8.05 23.78 -4.87
C GLY A 54 6.66 24.04 -5.43
N LEU A 55 5.85 23.00 -5.68
CA LEU A 55 4.46 23.17 -6.12
C LEU A 55 3.56 23.77 -5.05
N ASP A 56 4.00 23.70 -3.80
CA ASP A 56 3.35 24.28 -2.62
C ASP A 56 3.80 25.73 -2.34
N GLY A 57 4.64 26.29 -3.22
CA GLY A 57 5.18 27.65 -3.15
C GLY A 57 6.58 27.73 -2.53
N ALA A 58 7.34 28.75 -2.94
CA ALA A 58 8.76 28.92 -2.61
C ALA A 58 9.04 28.98 -1.10
N LYS A 59 8.13 29.55 -0.29
CA LYS A 59 8.29 29.63 1.17
C LYS A 59 8.26 28.25 1.84
N LYS A 60 7.33 27.39 1.41
CA LYS A 60 7.24 26.00 1.92
C LYS A 60 8.41 25.16 1.44
N GLN A 61 8.85 25.37 0.20
CA GLN A 61 10.05 24.72 -0.33
C GLN A 61 11.30 25.11 0.47
N GLN A 62 11.51 26.39 0.74
CA GLN A 62 12.64 26.85 1.58
C GLN A 62 12.56 26.21 2.97
N THR A 63 11.37 26.21 3.58
CA THR A 63 11.15 25.57 4.88
C THR A 63 11.48 24.07 4.83
N PHE A 64 11.10 23.37 3.76
CA PHE A 64 11.44 21.95 3.56
C PHE A 64 12.96 21.74 3.47
N PHE A 65 13.67 22.57 2.71
CA PHE A 65 15.13 22.52 2.61
C PHE A 65 15.81 22.82 3.95
N ASP A 66 15.35 23.84 4.67
CA ASP A 66 15.89 24.19 5.99
C ASP A 66 15.69 23.03 6.98
N LYS A 67 14.54 22.34 6.95
CA LYS A 67 14.34 21.12 7.75
C LYS A 67 15.32 20.01 7.38
N LEU A 68 15.51 19.77 6.08
CA LEU A 68 16.32 18.67 5.58
C LEU A 68 17.82 18.86 5.80
N PHE A 69 18.30 20.10 5.71
CA PHE A 69 19.73 20.43 5.77
C PHE A 69 20.16 21.08 7.09
N CYS A 70 19.26 21.78 7.79
CA CYS A 70 19.55 22.42 9.08
C CYS A 70 18.99 21.64 10.28
N GLY A 71 18.29 20.52 10.05
CA GLY A 71 17.83 19.64 11.13
C GLY A 71 16.71 20.21 11.99
N LEU A 72 15.92 21.15 11.45
CA LEU A 72 14.77 21.72 12.15
C LEU A 72 13.64 20.68 12.20
N GLU A 73 13.49 19.96 13.31
CA GLU A 73 12.30 19.13 13.53
C GLU A 73 11.11 20.02 13.93
N SER A 74 10.06 20.02 13.11
CA SER A 74 8.78 20.64 13.47
C SER A 74 7.80 19.55 13.88
N MET A 75 7.39 19.53 15.14
CA MET A 75 6.28 18.69 15.60
C MET A 75 5.02 19.01 14.77
N PRO A 76 4.23 18.00 14.37
CA PRO A 76 2.93 18.22 13.75
C PRO A 76 2.05 19.08 14.65
N SER A 77 1.22 19.94 14.06
CA SER A 77 0.22 20.68 14.84
C SER A 77 -0.81 19.71 15.43
N ALA A 78 -1.43 20.09 16.55
CA ALA A 78 -2.43 19.25 17.22
C ALA A 78 -3.53 18.75 16.27
N LYS A 79 -3.99 19.64 15.37
CA LYS A 79 -4.99 19.33 14.34
C LYS A 79 -4.49 18.30 13.34
N VAL A 80 -3.22 18.38 12.92
CA VAL A 80 -2.63 17.40 12.00
C VAL A 80 -2.49 16.04 12.70
N SER A 81 -2.05 16.02 13.96
CA SER A 81 -1.98 14.78 14.75
C SER A 81 -3.35 14.11 14.88
N GLU A 82 -4.41 14.87 15.15
CA GLU A 82 -5.78 14.35 15.23
C GLU A 82 -6.22 13.69 13.90
N PHE A 83 -5.94 14.34 12.76
CA PHE A 83 -6.24 13.75 11.46
C PHE A 83 -5.42 12.49 11.16
N MET A 84 -4.15 12.44 11.57
CA MET A 84 -3.31 11.26 11.42
C MET A 84 -3.81 10.08 12.26
N GLU A 85 -4.24 10.35 13.50
CA GLU A 85 -4.83 9.33 14.39
C GLU A 85 -6.16 8.81 13.83
N HIS A 86 -7.04 9.72 13.39
CA HIS A 86 -8.30 9.36 12.76
C HIS A 86 -8.07 8.49 11.51
N GLY A 87 -7.12 8.86 10.65
CA GLY A 87 -6.75 8.08 9.47
C GLY A 87 -6.27 6.69 9.85
N THR A 88 -5.35 6.61 10.81
CA THR A 88 -4.79 5.34 11.32
C THR A 88 -5.87 4.39 11.84
N LYS A 89 -6.85 4.92 12.58
CA LYS A 89 -7.94 4.12 13.15
C LYS A 89 -8.91 3.59 12.10
N ASN A 90 -9.14 4.34 11.01
CA ASN A 90 -10.16 4.04 10.02
C ASN A 90 -9.64 3.35 8.75
N GLU A 91 -8.33 3.32 8.54
CA GLU A 91 -7.72 2.67 7.39
C GLU A 91 -8.13 1.18 7.25
N PRO A 92 -8.16 0.34 8.32
CA PRO A 92 -8.64 -1.04 8.18
C PRO A 92 -10.08 -1.12 7.68
N ASN A 93 -10.95 -0.20 8.13
CA ASN A 93 -12.36 -0.16 7.70
C ASN A 93 -12.46 0.23 6.21
N ALA A 94 -11.62 1.15 5.75
CA ALA A 94 -11.54 1.53 4.34
C ALA A 94 -11.06 0.34 3.48
N MET A 95 -10.02 -0.37 3.93
CA MET A 95 -9.48 -1.54 3.24
C MET A 95 -10.49 -2.68 3.15
N VAL A 96 -11.19 -3.01 4.25
CA VAL A 96 -12.26 -4.01 4.26
C VAL A 96 -13.42 -3.61 3.34
N THR A 97 -13.76 -2.32 3.28
CA THR A 97 -14.80 -1.84 2.37
C THR A 97 -14.38 -1.98 0.92
N LEU A 98 -13.12 -1.64 0.60
CA LEU A 98 -12.56 -1.80 -0.73
C LEU A 98 -12.54 -3.28 -1.16
N THR A 99 -12.00 -4.18 -0.34
CA THR A 99 -11.82 -5.59 -0.68
C THR A 99 -13.08 -6.44 -0.55
N GLY A 100 -13.97 -6.10 0.38
CA GLY A 100 -15.20 -6.86 0.64
C GLY A 100 -16.43 -6.39 -0.13
N LYS A 101 -16.48 -5.13 -0.58
CA LYS A 101 -17.66 -4.58 -1.27
C LYS A 101 -17.34 -4.04 -2.65
N VAL A 102 -16.32 -3.18 -2.78
CA VAL A 102 -16.06 -2.45 -4.03
C VAL A 102 -15.42 -3.35 -5.08
N LEU A 103 -14.28 -3.97 -4.76
CA LEU A 103 -13.54 -4.80 -5.72
C LEU A 103 -14.36 -5.99 -6.23
N PRO A 104 -15.02 -6.80 -5.38
CA PRO A 104 -15.81 -7.93 -5.88
C PRO A 104 -16.96 -7.51 -6.80
N THR A 105 -17.55 -6.33 -6.58
CA THR A 105 -18.70 -5.84 -7.34
C THR A 105 -18.29 -5.18 -8.66
N MET A 106 -17.26 -4.33 -8.63
CA MET A 106 -16.88 -3.50 -9.78
C MET A 106 -15.75 -4.12 -10.61
N PHE A 107 -14.86 -4.87 -9.98
CA PHE A 107 -13.63 -5.41 -10.58
C PHE A 107 -13.31 -6.80 -9.99
N PRO A 108 -14.15 -7.82 -10.27
CA PRO A 108 -14.07 -9.12 -9.60
C PRO A 108 -12.73 -9.85 -9.80
N ASN A 109 -11.97 -9.49 -10.84
CA ASN A 109 -10.66 -10.06 -11.14
C ASN A 109 -9.49 -9.28 -10.53
N MET A 110 -9.78 -8.36 -9.61
CA MET A 110 -8.78 -7.53 -8.94
C MET A 110 -8.71 -7.85 -7.45
N ILE A 111 -7.50 -7.88 -6.93
CA ILE A 111 -7.18 -8.02 -5.51
C ILE A 111 -6.47 -6.78 -5.01
N CYS A 112 -6.56 -6.52 -3.72
CA CYS A 112 -5.76 -5.50 -3.05
C CYS A 112 -4.64 -6.17 -2.26
N CYS A 113 -3.41 -5.68 -2.42
CA CYS A 113 -2.24 -6.13 -1.69
C CYS A 113 -1.78 -4.99 -0.78
N GLU A 114 -1.47 -5.30 0.48
CA GLU A 114 -0.74 -4.35 1.33
C GLU A 114 0.65 -4.10 0.74
N GLU A 115 1.17 -2.88 0.85
CA GLU A 115 2.53 -2.53 0.45
C GLU A 115 3.27 -1.90 1.63
N GLY A 116 4.54 -2.25 1.75
CA GLY A 116 5.49 -1.55 2.61
C GLY A 116 5.87 -0.21 2.01
N PHE A 117 7.07 -0.12 1.42
CA PHE A 117 7.45 1.07 0.66
C PHE A 117 8.29 0.73 -0.57
N VAL A 118 8.29 1.66 -1.51
CA VAL A 118 9.03 1.64 -2.77
C VAL A 118 10.08 2.72 -2.73
N GLU A 119 11.32 2.35 -3.03
CA GLU A 119 12.42 3.30 -3.19
C GLU A 119 12.42 3.85 -4.60
N ILE A 120 12.52 5.18 -4.73
CA ILE A 120 12.57 5.88 -6.00
C ILE A 120 13.89 6.62 -6.10
N GLY A 121 14.77 6.06 -6.95
CA GLY A 121 16.09 6.62 -7.21
C GLY A 121 17.04 6.54 -6.03
N LYS A 122 18.31 6.76 -6.34
CA LYS A 122 19.39 6.85 -5.36
C LYS A 122 20.22 8.10 -5.62
N THR A 123 20.84 8.63 -4.58
CA THR A 123 21.82 9.70 -4.73
C THR A 123 23.10 9.16 -5.37
N LYS A 124 24.01 10.06 -5.77
CA LYS A 124 25.34 9.68 -6.28
C LYS A 124 26.14 8.83 -5.29
N ASP A 125 25.93 9.05 -4.00
CA ASP A 125 26.56 8.31 -2.90
C ASP A 125 25.81 7.00 -2.56
N ASN A 126 24.93 6.53 -3.46
CA ASN A 126 24.11 5.32 -3.30
C ASN A 126 23.14 5.34 -2.10
N ASN A 127 22.85 6.53 -1.56
CA ASN A 127 21.85 6.70 -0.50
C ASN A 127 20.43 6.78 -1.09
N GLN A 128 19.45 6.38 -0.29
CA GLN A 128 18.04 6.43 -0.66
C GLN A 128 17.61 7.89 -0.89
N PHE A 129 17.17 8.21 -2.11
CA PHE A 129 16.74 9.58 -2.43
C PHE A 129 15.30 9.82 -2.01
N MET A 130 14.38 9.02 -2.56
CA MET A 130 12.96 9.14 -2.30
C MET A 130 12.34 7.81 -1.91
N VAL A 131 11.33 7.87 -1.03
CA VAL A 131 10.50 6.71 -0.66
C VAL A 131 9.02 7.03 -0.78
N VAL A 132 8.26 6.06 -1.24
CA VAL A 132 6.80 6.13 -1.28
C VAL A 132 6.24 4.89 -0.59
N SER A 133 5.25 5.07 0.27
CA SER A 133 4.60 3.98 1.01
C SER A 133 3.12 3.99 0.64
N PRO A 134 2.72 3.30 -0.44
CA PRO A 134 1.31 3.19 -0.80
C PRO A 134 0.57 2.38 0.28
N ASP A 135 -0.63 2.79 0.67
CA ASP A 135 -1.47 2.03 1.63
C ASP A 135 -1.81 0.62 1.11
N GLY A 136 -1.87 0.48 -0.21
CA GLY A 136 -1.95 -0.81 -0.89
C GLY A 136 -1.85 -0.65 -2.40
N SER A 137 -1.78 -1.77 -3.11
CA SER A 137 -1.84 -1.80 -4.57
C SER A 137 -2.96 -2.71 -5.04
N ILE A 138 -3.70 -2.27 -6.07
CA ILE A 138 -4.70 -3.10 -6.72
C ILE A 138 -4.04 -3.80 -7.90
N ARG A 139 -4.19 -5.12 -7.96
CA ARG A 139 -3.54 -5.99 -8.95
C ARG A 139 -4.55 -6.98 -9.52
N ARG A 140 -4.30 -7.48 -10.73
CA ARG A 140 -5.09 -8.61 -11.24
C ARG A 140 -4.80 -9.84 -10.41
N ASP A 141 -5.84 -10.62 -10.14
CA ASP A 141 -5.70 -11.92 -9.55
C ASP A 141 -5.09 -12.91 -10.55
N ALA A 142 -3.83 -13.27 -10.36
CA ALA A 142 -3.13 -14.24 -11.20
C ALA A 142 -3.70 -15.67 -11.05
N THR A 143 -4.51 -15.95 -10.02
CA THR A 143 -5.14 -17.27 -9.85
C THR A 143 -6.38 -17.45 -10.73
N LEU A 144 -7.07 -16.36 -11.09
CA LEU A 144 -8.20 -16.35 -12.02
C LEU A 144 -7.77 -16.61 -13.48
N GLU A 145 -6.53 -16.26 -13.86
CA GLU A 145 -6.00 -16.57 -15.20
C GLU A 145 -5.82 -18.08 -15.42
N ARG A 146 -5.58 -18.87 -14.35
CA ARG A 146 -5.45 -20.35 -14.48
C ARG A 146 -6.78 -21.06 -14.67
N THR A 147 -7.89 -20.48 -14.21
CA THR A 147 -9.21 -21.12 -14.28
C THR A 147 -9.81 -21.04 -15.69
N ILE A 148 -9.48 -20.00 -16.46
CA ILE A 148 -10.00 -19.83 -17.83
C ILE A 148 -9.27 -20.73 -18.84
N CYS A 149 -7.98 -21.02 -18.62
CA CYS A 149 -7.22 -21.99 -19.43
C CYS A 149 -7.40 -23.45 -19.01
N GLY A 150 -8.22 -23.74 -17.99
CA GLY A 150 -8.41 -25.07 -17.42
C GLY A 150 -9.67 -25.81 -17.86
N THR A 151 -10.36 -25.34 -18.90
CA THR A 151 -11.50 -26.07 -19.48
C THR A 151 -11.15 -26.51 -20.89
N GLU A 152 -10.48 -27.66 -21.00
CA GLU A 152 -10.69 -28.71 -22.01
C GLU A 152 -9.55 -29.73 -21.92
N MET A 153 -9.86 -30.91 -21.40
CA MET A 153 -9.47 -32.23 -21.94
C MET A 153 -10.10 -33.30 -21.03
N SER A 154 -11.41 -33.45 -21.12
CA SER A 154 -12.07 -34.71 -20.75
C SER A 154 -11.85 -35.69 -21.89
N SER A 155 -10.75 -36.44 -21.87
CA SER A 155 -10.64 -37.65 -22.69
C SER A 155 -11.34 -38.79 -21.94
N ASN A 156 -12.57 -39.07 -22.34
CA ASN A 156 -13.23 -40.36 -22.09
C ASN A 156 -12.35 -41.46 -22.69
N GLY A 157 -11.66 -42.21 -21.84
CA GLY A 157 -11.03 -43.48 -22.20
C GLY A 157 -11.80 -44.62 -21.55
N HIS A 158 -12.77 -45.18 -22.28
CA HIS A 158 -13.23 -46.54 -22.02
C HIS A 158 -12.06 -47.50 -22.18
N SER A 159 -11.90 -48.39 -21.20
CA SER A 159 -11.37 -49.74 -21.37
C SER A 159 -12.00 -50.60 -20.31
#